data_AF-U1QI78-F1
#
_entry.id   AF-U1QI78-F1
#
_cell.length_a   1.000
_cell.length_b   1.000
_cell.length_c   1.000
_cell.angle_alpha   90.00
_cell.angle_beta   90.00
_cell.angle_gamma   90.00
#
_symmetry.space_group_name_H-M   'P 1'
#
loop_
_entity.id
_entity.type
_entity.pdbx_description
1 polymer ?
#
loop_
_entity_poly.entity_id
_entity_poly.type
_entity_poly.pdbx_seq_one_letter_code
_entity_poly.pdbx_strand_id
1 'polypeptide(L)' 'MPKEGSAYYPNCKAARAAGAAPLYRGDPGYRSELDRDGDGIACETK' A
#
# COMPACT_ATOMS: atom_id res chain seq x y z
N MET A 1 -2.25 4.08 -21.15
CA MET A 1 -3.14 3.64 -20.05
C MET A 1 -2.51 4.13 -18.76
N PRO A 2 -3.24 4.84 -17.90
CA PRO A 2 -2.66 5.77 -16.93
C PRO A 2 -1.80 4.99 -15.93
N LYS A 3 -0.54 5.41 -15.80
CA LYS A 3 0.35 4.95 -14.72
C LYS A 3 -0.18 5.59 -13.45
N GLU A 4 -1.13 4.91 -12.82
CA GLU A 4 -1.84 5.38 -11.63
C GLU A 4 -0.80 5.88 -10.63
N GLY A 5 -0.89 7.18 -10.37
CA GLY A 5 0.08 7.94 -9.60
C GLY A 5 0.31 7.22 -8.28
N SER A 6 1.54 6.75 -8.09
CA SER A 6 1.88 5.95 -6.93
C SER A 6 1.57 6.75 -5.69
N ALA A 7 0.49 6.41 -4.99
CA ALA A 7 0.13 7.09 -3.76
C ALA A 7 1.26 6.79 -2.76
N TYR A 8 2.19 7.74 -2.64
CA TYR A 8 3.41 7.53 -1.89
C TYR A 8 3.13 7.72 -0.41
N TYR A 9 2.73 6.63 0.24
CA TYR A 9 2.62 6.54 1.69
C TYR A 9 4.00 6.29 2.32
N PRO A 10 4.61 7.21 3.06
CA PRO A 10 5.92 6.97 3.68
C PRO A 10 5.87 5.82 4.71
N ASN A 11 4.69 5.46 5.19
CA ASN A 11 4.48 4.38 6.13
C ASN A 11 3.03 3.88 6.09
N CYS A 12 2.80 2.70 6.68
CA CYS A 12 1.48 2.10 6.78
C CYS A 12 0.48 2.91 7.60
N LYS A 13 0.96 3.73 8.53
CA LYS A 13 0.10 4.64 9.29
C LYS A 13 -0.51 5.71 8.40
N ALA A 14 0.25 6.28 7.47
CA ALA A 14 -0.23 7.24 6.49
C ALA A 14 -1.20 6.60 5.49
N ALA A 15 -0.89 5.39 4.99
CA ALA A 15 -1.80 4.63 4.13
C ALA A 15 -3.15 4.36 4.83
N ARG A 16 -3.11 3.92 6.09
CA ARG A 16 -4.30 3.66 6.90
C ARG A 16 -5.06 4.94 7.25
N ALA A 17 -4.37 6.02 7.59
CA ALA A 17 -4.99 7.31 7.86
C ALA A 17 -5.67 7.92 6.61
N ALA A 18 -5.12 7.64 5.43
CA ALA A 18 -5.71 8.00 4.15
C ALA A 18 -6.84 7.06 3.71
N GLY A 19 -7.12 5.98 4.46
CA GLY A 19 -8.10 4.96 4.08
C GLY A 19 -7.68 4.10 2.89
N ALA A 20 -6.39 4.11 2.54
CA ALA A 20 -5.82 3.32 1.44
C ALA A 20 -5.28 1.96 1.90
N ALA A 21 -5.18 1.72 3.21
CA ALA A 21 -4.86 0.40 3.74
C ALA A 21 -6.15 -0.41 4.01
N PRO A 22 -6.17 -1.74 3.76
CA PRO A 22 -5.07 -2.56 3.24
C PRO A 22 -4.77 -2.28 1.76
N LEU A 23 -3.48 -2.16 1.43
CA LEU A 23 -3.01 -1.94 0.06
C LEU A 23 -2.80 -3.30 -0.60
N TYR A 24 -3.49 -3.59 -1.69
CA TYR A 24 -3.37 -4.87 -2.38
C TYR A 24 -2.38 -4.82 -3.53
N ARG A 25 -1.76 -5.95 -3.86
CA ARG A 25 -0.86 -6.09 -5.02
C ARG A 25 -1.60 -5.73 -6.32
N GLY A 26 -1.39 -4.50 -6.79
CA GLY A 26 -2.11 -3.92 -7.93
C GLY A 26 -2.62 -2.51 -7.66
N ASP A 27 -2.78 -2.11 -6.39
CA ASP A 27 -3.12 -0.75 -6.02
C ASP A 27 -1.97 0.22 -6.32
N PRO A 28 -2.27 1.47 -6.71
CA PRO A 28 -1.25 2.49 -6.92
C PRO A 28 -0.44 2.81 -5.65
N GLY A 29 -0.96 2.55 -4.47
CA GLY A 29 -0.21 2.72 -3.21
C GLY A 29 0.62 1.49 -2.81
N TYR A 30 0.38 0.33 -3.42
CA TYR A 30 1.05 -0.92 -3.05
C TYR A 30 2.50 -0.88 -3.45
N ARG A 31 3.36 -1.27 -2.51
CA ARG A 31 4.76 -1.52 -2.77
C ARG A 31 5.20 -2.72 -1.96
N SER A 32 6.02 -3.55 -2.57
CA SER A 32 6.61 -4.74 -1.94
C SER A 32 7.47 -4.38 -0.72
N GLU A 33 7.96 -3.13 -0.62
CA GLU A 33 8.69 -2.63 0.57
C GLU A 33 7.77 -2.31 1.78
N LEU A 34 6.47 -2.08 1.58
CA LEU A 34 5.50 -1.92 2.67
C LEU A 34 4.89 -3.26 3.09
N ASP A 35 4.99 -4.27 2.21
CA ASP A 35 4.58 -5.64 2.41
C ASP A 35 5.74 -6.41 3.06
N ARG A 36 5.74 -6.42 4.40
CA ARG A 36 6.88 -6.92 5.19
C ARG A 36 6.96 -8.46 5.19
N ASP A 37 5.84 -9.10 4.91
CA ASP A 37 5.61 -10.54 4.92
C ASP A 37 5.47 -11.13 3.51
N GLY A 38 5.25 -10.29 2.49
CA GLY A 38 5.27 -10.65 1.07
C GLY A 38 3.99 -11.36 0.61
N ASP A 39 2.91 -11.25 1.36
CA ASP A 39 1.64 -11.94 1.09
C ASP A 39 0.86 -11.29 -0.06
N GLY A 40 1.23 -10.07 -0.46
CA GLY A 40 0.50 -9.28 -1.45
C GLY A 40 -0.41 -8.21 -0.85
N ILE A 41 -0.36 -7.99 0.47
CA ILE A 41 -1.16 -7.01 1.20
C ILE A 41 -0.21 -6.12 2.01
N ALA A 42 0.15 -4.97 1.44
CA ALA A 42 0.88 -3.97 2.19
C ALA A 42 -0.01 -3.36 3.29
N CYS A 43 0.58 -3.15 4.46
CA CYS A 43 -0.05 -2.47 5.59
C CYS A 43 -1.25 -3.20 6.22
N GLU A 44 -1.20 -4.53 6.24
CA GLU A 44 -2.16 -5.37 6.97
C GLU A 44 -2.36 -4.87 8.42
N THR A 45 -3.62 -4.84 8.86
CA THR A 45 -4.02 -4.58 10.24
C THR A 45 -3.97 -5.89 11.01
N LYS A 46 -2.77 -6.35 11.37
CA LYS A 46 -2.61 -7.34 12.43
C LYS A 46 -2.10 -6.69 13.70
#